data_AF-A0AAN7HE09-F1
#
_entry.id   AF-A0AAN7HE09-F1
#
_cell.length_a   1.000
_cell.length_b   1.000
_cell.length_c   1.000
_cell.angle_alpha   90.00
_cell.angle_beta   90.00
_cell.angle_gamma   90.00
#
_symmetry.space_group_name_H-M   'P 1'
#
loop_
_entity.id
_entity.type
_entity.pdbx_description
1 polymer ?
#
loop_
_entity_poly.entity_id
_entity_poly.type
_entity_poly.pdbx_seq_one_letter_code
_entity_poly.pdbx_strand_id
1 'polypeptide(L)'
;MPTPIAASKRALPVAQATDILLDPHKASLRRYQAYIRARHRFWEAFPGGLYTRLPTPGTDFECGFHALRLSMLHQLRDSSSSSDEATGTGDGKGIRIPTLEELRKVFHGDTVARENESVGMENETWFTADQLAAVFSEWGRRFLGEQGVRCQLGYVADDSGGMPVMMNTPWVETGETGEGIVRVWVYNDGLSLRGGVGHFEGLRRPTPEEMQRIQRGASE
;
A
#
# COMPACT_ATOMS: atom_id res chain seq x y z
N MET A 1 30.38 6.10 -31.14
CA MET A 1 29.23 5.28 -30.73
C MET A 1 29.25 5.21 -29.21
N PRO A 2 28.28 5.81 -28.49
CA PRO A 2 28.27 5.74 -27.04
C PRO A 2 27.85 4.34 -26.60
N THR A 3 28.72 3.71 -25.81
CA THR A 3 28.51 2.43 -25.15
C THR A 3 27.28 2.49 -24.24
N PRO A 4 26.40 1.47 -24.22
CA PRO A 4 25.30 1.46 -23.27
C PRO A 4 25.87 1.34 -21.86
N ILE A 5 25.62 2.34 -21.03
CA ILE A 5 25.86 2.29 -19.59
C ILE A 5 24.96 1.17 -19.07
N ALA A 6 25.56 0.05 -18.67
CA ALA A 6 24.87 -0.97 -17.91
C ALA A 6 24.26 -0.29 -16.69
N ALA A 7 22.94 -0.17 -16.64
CA ALA A 7 22.24 0.28 -15.45
C ALA A 7 22.61 -0.69 -14.33
N SER A 8 23.50 -0.26 -13.45
CA SER A 8 23.84 -1.01 -12.24
C SER A 8 22.53 -1.25 -11.51
N LYS A 9 22.06 -2.51 -11.48
CA LYS A 9 20.95 -2.96 -10.65
C LYS A 9 21.40 -2.88 -9.19
N ARG A 10 21.56 -1.67 -8.67
CA ARG A 10 21.83 -1.43 -7.26
C ARG A 10 20.63 -2.00 -6.50
N ALA A 11 20.86 -2.97 -5.63
CA ALA A 11 19.81 -3.49 -4.78
C ALA A 11 19.25 -2.34 -3.93
N LEU A 12 17.94 -2.35 -3.75
CA LEU A 12 17.26 -1.31 -3.01
C LEU A 12 17.41 -1.58 -1.51
N PRO A 13 17.45 -0.53 -0.66
CA PRO A 13 17.53 -0.71 0.78
C PRO A 13 16.27 -1.42 1.29
N VAL A 14 16.44 -2.26 2.30
CA VAL A 14 15.33 -2.88 3.04
C VAL A 14 15.08 -2.06 4.30
N ALA A 15 13.83 -1.67 4.48
CA ALA A 15 13.34 -0.98 5.66
C ALA A 15 12.55 -1.95 6.55
N GLN A 16 12.39 -1.56 7.81
CA GLN A 16 11.57 -2.28 8.79
C GLN A 16 10.52 -1.34 9.34
N ALA A 17 9.26 -1.77 9.32
CA ALA A 17 8.16 -1.05 9.94
C ALA A 17 8.32 -1.07 11.47
N THR A 18 7.99 0.05 12.12
CA THR A 18 7.99 0.11 13.59
C THR A 18 6.91 -0.80 14.14
N ASP A 19 7.33 -1.77 14.93
CA ASP A 19 6.42 -2.58 15.73
C ASP A 19 6.04 -1.81 17.00
N ILE A 20 4.95 -1.03 16.93
CA ILE A 20 4.47 -0.28 18.08
C ILE A 20 3.98 -1.28 19.13
N LEU A 21 4.70 -1.36 20.26
CA LEU A 21 4.27 -2.13 21.42
C LEU A 21 2.90 -1.63 21.89
N LEU A 22 1.94 -2.54 21.86
CA LEU A 22 0.56 -2.22 22.16
C LEU A 22 0.37 -2.17 23.69
N ASP A 23 0.06 -1.00 24.23
CA ASP A 23 -0.47 -0.78 25.58
C ASP A 23 -1.78 -1.56 25.77
N PRO A 24 -1.77 -2.64 26.57
CA PRO A 24 -2.93 -3.50 26.74
C PRO A 24 -4.10 -2.78 27.43
N HIS A 25 -3.84 -1.69 28.17
CA HIS A 25 -4.88 -0.92 28.84
C HIS A 25 -5.71 -0.06 27.85
N LYS A 26 -5.20 0.15 26.64
CA LYS A 26 -5.88 0.91 25.57
C LYS A 26 -6.54 0.02 24.53
N ALA A 27 -6.41 -1.31 24.66
CA ALA A 27 -6.87 -2.30 23.68
C ALA A 27 -8.37 -2.26 23.37
N SER A 28 -9.20 -1.75 24.29
CA SER A 28 -10.65 -1.61 24.10
C SER A 28 -11.05 -0.35 23.33
N LEU A 29 -10.15 0.62 23.16
CA LEU A 29 -10.45 1.84 22.42
C LEU A 29 -10.52 1.54 20.92
N ARG A 30 -11.60 1.98 20.24
CA ARG A 30 -11.82 1.69 18.81
C ARG A 30 -10.64 2.09 17.91
N ARG A 31 -10.06 3.27 18.13
CA ARG A 31 -8.86 3.73 17.39
C ARG A 31 -7.69 2.78 17.59
N TYR A 32 -7.53 2.26 18.80
CA TYR A 32 -6.49 1.32 19.14
C TYR A 32 -6.66 0.00 18.39
N GLN A 33 -7.89 -0.53 18.35
CA GLN A 33 -8.21 -1.74 17.59
C GLN A 33 -7.91 -1.58 16.10
N ALA A 34 -8.15 -0.38 15.51
CA ALA A 34 -7.78 -0.12 14.12
C ALA A 34 -6.26 -0.24 13.88
N TYR A 35 -5.44 0.29 14.79
CA TYR A 35 -3.98 0.14 14.72
C TYR A 35 -3.54 -1.32 14.86
N ILE A 36 -4.10 -2.09 15.80
CA ILE A 36 -3.80 -3.52 15.96
C ILE A 36 -4.09 -4.28 14.67
N ARG A 37 -5.25 -4.02 14.06
CA ARG A 37 -5.67 -4.69 12.82
C ARG A 37 -4.77 -4.29 11.65
N ALA A 38 -4.47 -3.00 11.48
CA ALA A 38 -3.54 -2.52 10.46
C ALA A 38 -2.15 -3.18 10.60
N ARG A 39 -1.62 -3.25 11.83
CA ARG A 39 -0.40 -3.98 12.15
C ARG A 39 -0.48 -5.44 11.72
N HIS A 40 -1.49 -6.19 12.15
CA HIS A 40 -1.61 -7.61 11.80
C HIS A 40 -1.63 -7.82 10.28
N ARG A 41 -2.41 -7.01 9.55
CA ARG A 41 -2.47 -7.07 8.09
C ARG A 41 -1.15 -6.72 7.40
N PHE A 42 -0.40 -5.78 7.97
CA PHE A 42 0.90 -5.43 7.43
C PHE A 42 1.88 -6.59 7.62
N TRP A 43 1.96 -7.20 8.81
CA TRP A 43 2.88 -8.31 9.08
C TRP A 43 2.52 -9.59 8.33
N GLU A 44 1.24 -9.82 8.02
CA GLU A 44 0.81 -10.87 7.10
C GLU A 44 1.35 -10.61 5.67
N ALA A 45 1.28 -9.36 5.21
CA ALA A 45 1.77 -8.97 3.89
C ALA A 45 3.30 -8.91 3.83
N PHE A 46 3.97 -8.50 4.90
CA PHE A 46 5.41 -8.26 5.00
C PHE A 46 5.96 -8.92 6.28
N PRO A 47 6.35 -10.20 6.21
CA PRO A 47 6.88 -10.93 7.37
C PRO A 47 8.06 -10.21 8.03
N GLY A 48 8.05 -10.14 9.36
CA GLY A 48 9.05 -9.39 10.14
C GLY A 48 8.94 -7.86 10.02
N GLY A 49 7.89 -7.36 9.36
CA GLY A 49 7.72 -5.94 9.07
C GLY A 49 8.70 -5.42 8.01
N LEU A 50 9.36 -6.30 7.25
CA LEU A 50 10.42 -5.94 6.32
C LEU A 50 9.86 -5.67 4.92
N TYR A 51 10.25 -4.54 4.35
CA TYR A 51 9.79 -4.10 3.02
C TYR A 51 10.87 -3.36 2.25
N THR A 52 10.72 -3.37 0.92
CA THR A 52 11.54 -2.58 0.01
C THR A 52 10.68 -1.51 -0.65
N ARG A 53 11.16 -0.26 -0.59
CA ARG A 53 10.55 0.90 -1.25
C ARG A 53 10.92 0.88 -2.74
N LEU A 54 9.92 1.06 -3.59
CA LEU A 54 10.04 1.10 -5.04
C LEU A 54 9.86 2.55 -5.51
N PRO A 55 10.94 3.22 -5.95
CA PRO A 55 10.88 4.62 -6.34
C PRO A 55 9.87 4.86 -7.46
N THR A 56 9.12 5.94 -7.37
CA THR A 56 8.19 6.37 -8.42
C THR A 56 8.80 7.53 -9.22
N PRO A 57 8.44 7.69 -10.51
CA PRO A 57 9.12 8.59 -11.42
C PRO A 57 8.81 10.10 -11.26
N GLY A 58 8.20 10.59 -10.17
CA GLY A 58 7.89 12.02 -10.04
C GLY A 58 7.39 12.49 -8.69
N THR A 59 7.31 13.83 -8.53
CA THR A 59 6.86 14.56 -7.32
C THR A 59 5.41 15.03 -7.39
N ASP A 60 4.70 14.76 -8.49
CA ASP A 60 3.33 15.24 -8.72
C ASP A 60 2.28 14.22 -8.23
N PHE A 61 0.99 14.56 -8.38
CA PHE A 61 -0.18 13.73 -8.02
C PHE A 61 -0.08 12.27 -8.49
N GLU A 62 0.61 12.01 -9.60
CA GLU A 62 0.71 10.67 -10.18
C GLU A 62 1.62 9.72 -9.41
N CYS A 63 2.48 10.20 -8.50
CA CYS A 63 3.35 9.34 -7.71
C CYS A 63 2.54 8.28 -6.96
N GLY A 64 1.34 8.62 -6.46
CA GLY A 64 0.43 7.68 -5.83
C GLY A 64 -0.12 6.61 -6.78
N PHE A 65 -0.48 6.97 -8.01
CA PHE A 65 -0.93 6.00 -9.02
C PHE A 65 0.20 5.07 -9.45
N HIS A 66 1.42 5.60 -9.61
CA HIS A 66 2.60 4.79 -9.87
C HIS A 66 2.92 3.85 -8.71
N ALA A 67 2.87 4.34 -7.48
CA ALA A 67 3.09 3.54 -6.26
C ALA A 67 2.09 2.40 -6.15
N LEU A 68 0.79 2.68 -6.36
CA LEU A 68 -0.26 1.66 -6.36
C LEU A 68 0.00 0.59 -7.40
N ARG A 69 0.28 0.98 -8.65
CA ARG A 69 0.53 0.04 -9.75
C ARG A 69 1.77 -0.83 -9.50
N LEU A 70 2.87 -0.23 -9.06
CA LEU A 70 4.10 -0.96 -8.72
C LEU A 70 3.85 -1.93 -7.57
N SER A 71 3.14 -1.50 -6.54
CA SER A 71 2.79 -2.32 -5.39
C SER A 71 1.92 -3.50 -5.78
N MET A 72 0.86 -3.29 -6.57
CA MET A 72 0.02 -4.38 -7.08
C MET A 72 0.82 -5.38 -7.91
N LEU A 73 1.73 -4.87 -8.76
CA LEU A 73 2.55 -5.72 -9.63
C LEU A 73 3.40 -6.71 -8.82
N HIS A 74 3.93 -6.29 -7.67
CA HIS A 74 4.76 -7.13 -6.82
C HIS A 74 3.96 -7.92 -5.77
N GLN A 75 2.98 -7.28 -5.13
CA GLN A 75 2.24 -7.89 -4.02
C GLN A 75 1.18 -8.89 -4.48
N LEU A 76 0.66 -8.77 -5.71
CA LEU A 76 -0.39 -9.67 -6.22
C LEU A 76 0.16 -10.75 -7.16
N ARG A 77 1.31 -10.53 -7.83
CA ARG A 77 1.93 -11.54 -8.71
C ARG A 77 2.70 -12.60 -7.93
N ASP A 78 3.39 -12.21 -6.86
CA ASP A 78 4.23 -13.13 -6.09
C ASP A 78 3.42 -14.08 -5.21
N SER A 79 2.11 -13.86 -5.04
CA SER A 79 1.18 -14.77 -4.34
C SER A 79 0.92 -16.09 -5.08
N SER A 80 1.62 -16.35 -6.19
CA SER A 80 1.44 -17.53 -7.04
C SER A 80 2.44 -18.67 -6.77
N SER A 81 3.43 -18.49 -5.89
CA SER A 81 4.54 -19.45 -5.72
C SER A 81 4.65 -20.13 -4.34
N SER A 82 3.86 -19.76 -3.33
CA SER A 82 3.89 -20.42 -2.01
C SER A 82 2.73 -21.41 -1.87
N SER A 83 3.05 -22.69 -2.07
CA SER A 83 2.20 -23.83 -1.72
C SER A 83 2.55 -24.28 -0.31
N ASP A 84 2.00 -23.61 0.71
CA ASP A 84 2.01 -24.11 2.08
C ASP A 84 0.70 -23.68 2.77
N GLU A 85 0.00 -24.65 3.33
CA GLU A 85 -1.22 -24.48 4.10
C GLU A 85 -0.96 -23.65 5.37
N ALA A 86 -1.58 -22.46 5.47
CA ALA A 86 -2.11 -21.88 6.71
C ALA A 86 -2.89 -20.60 6.39
N THR A 87 -4.23 -20.70 6.39
CA THR A 87 -5.19 -19.63 6.68
C THR A 87 -4.75 -18.18 6.37
N GLY A 88 -4.88 -17.74 5.12
CA GLY A 88 -4.61 -16.36 4.72
C GLY A 88 -5.46 -15.96 3.50
N THR A 89 -6.39 -15.03 3.70
CA THR A 89 -7.35 -14.48 2.73
C THR A 89 -6.66 -13.77 1.55
N GLY A 90 -6.26 -14.52 0.52
CA GLY A 90 -5.43 -14.03 -0.57
C GLY A 90 -5.96 -14.34 -1.98
N ASP A 91 -7.20 -13.94 -2.29
CA ASP A 91 -7.82 -14.01 -3.64
C ASP A 91 -7.24 -12.98 -4.64
N GLY A 92 -5.96 -12.61 -4.53
CA GLY A 92 -5.29 -11.72 -5.48
C GLY A 92 -4.99 -12.36 -6.85
N LYS A 93 -5.29 -13.65 -7.02
CA LYS A 93 -4.93 -14.43 -8.21
C LYS A 93 -5.83 -14.04 -9.38
N GLY A 94 -5.24 -13.48 -10.43
CA GLY A 94 -5.96 -13.05 -11.64
C GLY A 94 -6.46 -11.61 -11.60
N ILE A 95 -6.19 -10.87 -10.53
CA ILE A 95 -6.49 -9.44 -10.46
C ILE A 95 -5.55 -8.69 -11.40
N ARG A 96 -6.14 -8.04 -12.42
CA ARG A 96 -5.38 -7.23 -13.36
C ARG A 96 -4.84 -5.97 -12.67
N ILE A 97 -3.71 -5.47 -13.16
CA ILE A 97 -3.15 -4.20 -12.69
C ILE A 97 -3.87 -3.05 -13.42
N PRO A 98 -4.31 -1.98 -12.72
CA PRO A 98 -4.89 -0.81 -13.36
C PRO A 98 -3.91 -0.15 -14.34
N THR A 99 -4.44 0.45 -15.41
CA THR A 99 -3.67 1.40 -16.22
C THR A 99 -3.66 2.78 -15.55
N LEU A 100 -2.70 3.63 -15.90
CA LEU A 100 -2.70 5.02 -15.39
C LEU A 100 -3.95 5.78 -15.87
N GLU A 101 -4.38 5.54 -17.11
CA GLU A 101 -5.58 6.17 -17.68
C GLU A 101 -6.83 5.80 -16.90
N GLU A 102 -6.97 4.54 -16.49
CA GLU A 102 -8.09 4.11 -15.64
C GLU A 102 -8.08 4.82 -14.28
N LEU A 103 -6.92 4.92 -13.62
CA LEU A 103 -6.81 5.60 -12.34
C LEU A 103 -7.11 7.09 -12.45
N ARG A 104 -6.59 7.76 -13.49
CA ARG A 104 -6.93 9.16 -13.80
C ARG A 104 -8.44 9.34 -14.03
N LYS A 105 -9.05 8.46 -14.82
CA LYS A 105 -10.50 8.49 -15.09
C LYS A 105 -11.34 8.30 -13.83
N VAL A 106 -10.89 7.45 -12.90
CA VAL A 106 -11.56 7.27 -11.61
C VAL A 106 -11.40 8.51 -10.74
N PHE A 107 -10.18 9.05 -10.65
CA PHE A 107 -9.88 10.25 -9.84
C PHE A 107 -10.67 11.48 -10.27
N HIS A 108 -10.81 11.72 -11.57
CA HIS A 108 -11.64 12.81 -12.11
C HIS A 108 -13.14 12.47 -12.15
N GLY A 109 -13.57 11.32 -11.64
CA GLY A 109 -14.97 10.93 -11.62
C GLY A 109 -15.74 11.50 -10.42
N ASP A 110 -17.04 11.70 -10.61
CA ASP A 110 -17.93 12.32 -9.61
C ASP A 110 -17.94 11.65 -8.23
N THR A 111 -17.65 10.36 -8.15
CA THR A 111 -17.64 9.60 -6.89
C THR A 111 -16.49 10.05 -5.99
N VAL A 112 -15.27 10.04 -6.52
CA VAL A 112 -14.07 10.46 -5.78
C VAL A 112 -14.12 11.97 -5.51
N ALA A 113 -14.59 12.76 -6.47
CA ALA A 113 -14.79 14.21 -6.27
C ALA A 113 -15.74 14.53 -5.11
N ARG A 114 -16.89 13.85 -5.01
CA ARG A 114 -17.84 14.04 -3.89
C ARG A 114 -17.27 13.60 -2.55
N GLU A 115 -16.52 12.50 -2.50
CA GLU A 115 -15.86 12.04 -1.27
C GLU A 115 -14.82 13.07 -0.80
N ASN A 116 -14.02 13.61 -1.72
CA ASN A 116 -13.00 14.61 -1.40
C ASN A 116 -13.60 15.96 -0.98
N GLU A 117 -14.66 16.41 -1.66
CA GLU A 117 -15.39 17.62 -1.29
C GLU A 117 -16.00 17.51 0.11
N SER A 118 -16.52 16.34 0.48
CA SER A 118 -17.13 16.11 1.80
C SER A 118 -16.17 16.28 2.98
N VAL A 119 -14.86 16.23 2.73
CA VAL A 119 -13.79 16.41 3.72
C VAL A 119 -12.95 17.68 3.47
N GLY A 120 -13.40 18.56 2.56
CA GLY A 120 -12.74 19.83 2.25
C GLY A 120 -11.38 19.68 1.55
N MET A 121 -11.16 18.58 0.83
CA MET A 121 -9.94 18.36 0.04
C MET A 121 -10.21 18.69 -1.43
N GLU A 122 -9.43 19.62 -1.99
CA GLU A 122 -9.44 19.91 -3.43
C GLU A 122 -8.51 18.96 -4.20
N ASN A 123 -8.98 18.48 -5.36
CA ASN A 123 -8.27 17.48 -6.17
C ASN A 123 -7.07 18.05 -6.95
N GLU A 124 -6.86 19.37 -6.94
CA GLU A 124 -5.95 20.07 -7.83
C GLU A 124 -4.65 20.53 -7.15
N THR A 125 -4.56 20.43 -5.82
CA THR A 125 -3.44 20.99 -5.04
C THR A 125 -2.76 20.00 -4.09
N TRP A 126 -3.47 18.98 -3.60
CA TRP A 126 -2.92 17.99 -2.66
C TRP A 126 -3.35 16.58 -3.06
N PHE A 127 -2.42 15.60 -3.06
CA PHE A 127 -2.72 14.18 -3.24
C PHE A 127 -2.46 13.42 -1.93
N THR A 128 -3.52 12.95 -1.28
CA THR A 128 -3.46 12.30 0.03
C THR A 128 -3.64 10.78 -0.06
N ALA A 129 -3.32 10.08 1.03
CA ALA A 129 -3.56 8.64 1.12
C ALA A 129 -5.06 8.31 1.08
N ASP A 130 -5.91 9.19 1.61
CA ASP A 130 -7.38 9.07 1.53
C ASP A 130 -7.86 9.13 0.08
N GLN A 131 -7.35 10.08 -0.72
CA GLN A 131 -7.68 10.19 -2.14
C GLN A 131 -7.20 8.96 -2.92
N LEU A 132 -5.99 8.46 -2.65
CA LEU A 132 -5.50 7.23 -3.28
C LEU A 132 -6.35 6.01 -2.89
N ALA A 133 -6.79 5.93 -1.63
CA ALA A 133 -7.66 4.86 -1.15
C ALA A 133 -9.04 4.89 -1.82
N ALA A 134 -9.63 6.09 -1.95
CA ALA A 134 -10.89 6.30 -2.66
C ALA A 134 -10.77 5.87 -4.14
N VAL A 135 -9.70 6.29 -4.82
CA VAL A 135 -9.43 5.88 -6.20
C VAL A 135 -9.28 4.37 -6.33
N PHE A 136 -8.52 3.71 -5.45
CA PHE A 136 -8.33 2.26 -5.54
C PHE A 136 -9.61 1.48 -5.27
N SER A 137 -10.37 1.90 -4.25
CA SER A 137 -11.68 1.36 -3.90
C SER A 137 -12.67 1.45 -5.07
N GLU A 138 -12.80 2.64 -5.66
CA GLU A 138 -13.71 2.91 -6.76
C GLU A 138 -13.27 2.21 -8.06
N TRP A 139 -11.97 2.11 -8.32
CA TRP A 139 -11.46 1.29 -9.43
C TRP A 139 -11.85 -0.18 -9.25
N GLY A 140 -11.65 -0.76 -8.07
CA GLY A 140 -12.07 -2.12 -7.76
C GLY A 140 -13.56 -2.33 -8.03
N ARG A 141 -14.40 -1.42 -7.53
CA ARG A 141 -15.85 -1.44 -7.76
C ARG A 141 -16.22 -1.41 -9.24
N ARG A 142 -15.61 -0.50 -10.02
CA ARG A 142 -15.96 -0.30 -11.45
C ARG A 142 -15.48 -1.44 -12.34
N PHE A 143 -14.30 -2.00 -12.06
CA PHE A 143 -13.63 -2.89 -13.00
C PHE A 143 -13.53 -4.35 -12.53
N LEU A 144 -13.77 -4.60 -11.24
CA LEU A 144 -13.74 -5.93 -10.64
C LEU A 144 -15.00 -6.25 -9.84
N GLY A 145 -15.97 -5.33 -9.74
CA GLY A 145 -17.15 -5.49 -8.88
C GLY A 145 -18.01 -6.71 -9.21
N GLU A 146 -18.10 -7.10 -10.48
CA GLU A 146 -18.81 -8.32 -10.92
C GLU A 146 -18.15 -9.61 -10.43
N GLN A 147 -16.88 -9.53 -10.01
CA GLN A 147 -16.12 -10.64 -9.44
C GLN A 147 -16.25 -10.70 -7.92
N GLY A 148 -17.05 -9.80 -7.31
CA GLY A 148 -17.18 -9.70 -5.85
C GLY A 148 -15.93 -9.14 -5.15
N VAL A 149 -15.00 -8.56 -5.91
CA VAL A 149 -13.72 -8.06 -5.39
C VAL A 149 -13.86 -6.64 -4.87
N ARG A 150 -13.34 -6.41 -3.67
CA ARG A 150 -13.31 -5.12 -2.98
C ARG A 150 -11.87 -4.73 -2.68
N CYS A 151 -11.50 -3.51 -3.02
CA CYS A 151 -10.13 -3.03 -2.91
C CYS A 151 -9.93 -2.18 -1.65
N GLN A 152 -8.85 -2.44 -0.92
CA GLN A 152 -8.49 -1.70 0.29
C GLN A 152 -7.01 -1.32 0.26
N LEU A 153 -6.73 -0.04 0.50
CA LEU A 153 -5.37 0.50 0.57
C LEU A 153 -4.86 0.47 2.02
N GLY A 154 -3.64 -0.02 2.21
CA GLY A 154 -2.83 0.29 3.38
C GLY A 154 -1.63 1.15 2.98
N TYR A 155 -1.07 1.90 3.92
CA TYR A 155 0.19 2.61 3.70
C TYR A 155 1.11 2.56 4.91
N VAL A 156 2.41 2.74 4.69
CA VAL A 156 3.41 2.90 5.73
C VAL A 156 3.82 4.37 5.80
N ALA A 157 3.71 4.98 6.99
CA ALA A 157 4.02 6.40 7.25
C ALA A 157 5.42 6.56 7.89
N ASP A 158 6.26 7.42 7.32
CA ASP A 158 7.69 7.52 7.71
C ASP A 158 7.97 8.29 9.01
N ASP A 159 7.20 9.34 9.28
CA ASP A 159 7.45 10.27 10.39
C ASP A 159 7.41 9.62 11.80
N SER A 160 6.91 8.39 11.85
CA SER A 160 6.73 7.56 13.03
C SER A 160 7.64 6.31 13.02
N GLY A 161 8.65 6.26 12.16
CA GLY A 161 9.52 5.10 11.98
C GLY A 161 8.91 3.98 11.12
N GLY A 162 8.06 4.33 10.14
CA GLY A 162 7.39 3.34 9.30
C GLY A 162 6.19 2.69 9.99
N MET A 163 5.19 3.49 10.38
CA MET A 163 3.97 2.99 11.00
C MET A 163 2.96 2.54 9.93
N PRO A 164 2.50 1.26 9.92
CA PRO A 164 1.47 0.83 9.01
C PRO A 164 0.09 1.35 9.42
N VAL A 165 -0.64 1.85 8.44
CA VAL A 165 -2.00 2.36 8.56
C VAL A 165 -2.86 1.67 7.50
N MET A 166 -4.06 1.26 7.89
CA MET A 166 -5.04 0.68 6.97
C MET A 166 -6.17 1.66 6.75
N MET A 167 -6.54 1.89 5.48
CA MET A 167 -7.59 2.83 5.13
C MET A 167 -8.95 2.17 5.22
N ASN A 168 -9.91 2.89 5.81
CA ASN A 168 -11.32 2.56 5.65
C ASN A 168 -11.77 2.99 4.26
N THR A 169 -12.66 2.20 3.67
CA THR A 169 -13.44 2.62 2.51
C THR A 169 -14.92 2.43 2.83
N PRO A 170 -15.86 3.02 2.06
CA PRO A 170 -17.29 2.75 2.24
C PRO A 170 -17.67 1.27 2.11
N TRP A 171 -16.79 0.43 1.54
CA TRP A 171 -17.06 -0.96 1.19
C TRP A 171 -16.24 -1.98 1.99
N VAL A 172 -15.20 -1.54 2.70
CA VAL A 172 -14.31 -2.39 3.48
C VAL A 172 -13.91 -1.66 4.76
N GLU A 173 -14.32 -2.21 5.90
CA GLU A 173 -13.85 -1.73 7.19
C GLU A 173 -12.40 -2.15 7.44
N THR A 174 -11.64 -1.33 8.18
CA THR A 174 -10.22 -1.57 8.55
C THR A 174 -10.00 -2.97 9.11
N GLY A 175 -10.99 -3.51 9.80
CA GLY A 175 -10.90 -4.82 10.41
C GLY A 175 -11.68 -5.94 9.77
N GLU A 176 -12.26 -5.68 8.61
CA GLU A 176 -13.02 -6.71 7.92
C GLU A 176 -12.08 -7.85 7.50
N THR A 177 -12.53 -9.08 7.70
CA THR A 177 -11.77 -10.29 7.37
C THR A 177 -12.65 -11.14 6.48
N GLY A 178 -12.11 -11.67 5.38
CA GLY A 178 -12.90 -12.53 4.49
C GLY A 178 -12.34 -12.60 3.08
N GLU A 179 -12.96 -13.46 2.28
CA GLU A 179 -12.71 -13.63 0.85
C GLU A 179 -13.13 -12.38 0.07
N GLY A 180 -12.57 -12.21 -1.13
CA GLY A 180 -12.92 -11.10 -2.03
C GLY A 180 -12.40 -9.72 -1.62
N ILE A 181 -11.47 -9.60 -0.66
CA ILE A 181 -10.79 -8.32 -0.35
C ILE A 181 -9.36 -8.33 -0.88
N VAL A 182 -9.07 -7.45 -1.84
CA VAL A 182 -7.71 -7.22 -2.36
C VAL A 182 -7.07 -6.06 -1.59
N ARG A 183 -6.00 -6.38 -0.86
CA ARG A 183 -5.23 -5.40 -0.08
C ARG A 183 -3.92 -5.08 -0.76
N VAL A 184 -3.62 -3.79 -0.85
CA VAL A 184 -2.36 -3.31 -1.42
C VAL A 184 -1.76 -2.29 -0.47
N TRP A 185 -0.46 -2.40 -0.25
CA TRP A 185 0.30 -1.50 0.61
C TRP A 185 1.18 -0.58 -0.21
N VAL A 186 1.22 0.71 0.13
CA VAL A 186 2.14 1.70 -0.46
C VAL A 186 2.96 2.37 0.64
N TYR A 187 4.05 3.01 0.27
CA TYR A 187 4.79 3.89 1.18
C TYR A 187 4.33 5.32 0.95
N ASN A 188 4.26 6.10 2.02
CA ASN A 188 3.97 7.54 1.99
C ASN A 188 4.83 8.26 3.02
N ASP A 189 5.60 9.27 2.62
CA ASP A 189 6.39 10.09 3.54
C ASP A 189 5.60 11.24 4.19
N GLY A 190 4.33 11.47 3.78
CA GLY A 190 3.43 12.45 4.36
C GLY A 190 2.43 11.87 5.37
N LEU A 191 2.14 12.60 6.46
CA LEU A 191 1.03 12.30 7.37
C LEU A 191 -0.33 12.64 6.74
N SER A 192 -1.25 11.67 6.67
CA SER A 192 -2.64 11.93 6.24
C SER A 192 -3.41 12.86 7.19
N LEU A 193 -3.02 12.96 8.47
CA LEU A 193 -3.79 13.69 9.49
C LEU A 193 -3.64 15.22 9.44
N ARG A 194 -2.73 15.78 8.64
CA ARG A 194 -2.52 17.24 8.52
C ARG A 194 -2.46 17.76 7.07
N GLY A 195 -2.86 16.96 6.09
CA GLY A 195 -2.92 17.41 4.70
C GLY A 195 -1.54 17.73 4.09
N GLY A 196 -0.48 17.03 4.48
CA GLY A 196 0.82 17.20 3.83
C GLY A 196 0.87 16.54 2.45
N VAL A 197 1.56 17.17 1.48
CA VAL A 197 1.98 16.51 0.23
C VAL A 197 2.92 15.37 0.63
N GLY A 198 2.49 14.14 0.46
CA GLY A 198 3.33 12.98 0.65
C GLY A 198 3.77 12.41 -0.70
N HIS A 199 5.06 12.16 -0.87
CA HIS A 199 5.56 11.36 -1.96
C HIS A 199 5.22 9.88 -1.71
N PHE A 200 4.61 9.28 -2.72
CA PHE A 200 4.26 7.87 -2.68
C PHE A 200 5.29 7.01 -3.40
N GLU A 201 5.63 5.90 -2.77
CA GLU A 201 6.46 4.85 -3.36
C GLU A 201 5.75 3.51 -3.31
N GLY A 202 6.08 2.65 -4.28
CA GLY A 202 5.57 1.28 -4.25
C GLY A 202 6.22 0.48 -3.11
N LEU A 203 5.55 -0.58 -2.67
CA LEU A 203 6.12 -1.53 -1.72
C LEU A 203 6.17 -2.93 -2.30
N ARG A 204 7.24 -3.66 -1.97
CA ARG A 204 7.33 -5.10 -2.17
C ARG A 204 8.05 -5.79 -1.01
N ARG A 205 7.88 -7.10 -0.92
CA ARG A 205 8.73 -7.93 -0.05
C ARG A 205 10.19 -7.82 -0.50
N PRO A 206 11.16 -7.81 0.43
CA PRO A 206 12.57 -7.92 0.08
C PRO A 206 12.85 -9.19 -0.74
N THR A 207 13.79 -9.13 -1.67
CA THR A 207 14.22 -10.34 -2.38
C THR A 207 15.11 -11.20 -1.48
N PRO A 208 15.28 -12.51 -1.77
CA PRO A 208 16.22 -13.35 -1.03
C PRO A 208 17.65 -12.77 -0.98
N GLU A 209 18.12 -12.15 -2.06
CA GLU A 209 19.44 -11.53 -2.12
C GLU A 209 19.56 -10.29 -1.22
N GLU A 210 18.50 -9.50 -1.13
CA GLU A 210 18.43 -8.35 -0.22
C GLU A 210 18.43 -8.82 1.24
N MET A 211 17.67 -9.86 1.56
CA MET A 211 17.62 -10.48 2.89
C MET A 211 18.99 -11.04 3.33
N GLN A 212 19.71 -11.71 2.42
CA GLN A 212 21.06 -12.23 2.72
C GLN A 212 22.06 -11.12 3.05
N ARG A 213 21.93 -9.93 2.44
CA ARG A 213 22.84 -8.81 2.72
C ARG A 213 22.63 -8.25 4.12
N ILE A 214 21.37 -8.16 4.57
CA ILE A 214 21.04 -7.73 5.94
C ILE A 214 21.65 -8.70 6.96
N GLN A 215 21.49 -10.02 6.73
CA GLN A 215 22.02 -11.04 7.63
C GLN A 215 23.55 -10.99 7.75
N ARG A 216 24.26 -10.74 6.65
CA ARG A 216 25.72 -10.60 6.65
C ARG A 216 26.18 -9.32 7.33
N GLY A 217 25.52 -8.19 7.06
CA GLY A 217 25.84 -6.90 7.71
C GLY A 217 25.50 -6.85 9.20
N ALA A 218 24.64 -7.73 9.69
CA ALA A 218 24.35 -7.89 11.13
C ALA A 218 25.33 -8.84 11.86
N SER A 219 26.21 -9.52 11.12
CA SER A 219 27.19 -10.47 11.66
C SER A 219 28.62 -9.90 11.75
N GLU A 220 28.81 -8.64 11.36
CA GLU A 220 30.04 -7.84 11.49
C GLU A 220 29.91 -6.84 12.64
#